data_AF-A0A537E1G9-F1
#
_entry.id   AF-A0A537E1G9-F1
#
_cell.length_a   1.000
_cell.length_b   1.000
_cell.length_c   1.000
_cell.angle_alpha   90.00
_cell.angle_beta   90.00
_cell.angle_gamma   90.00
#
_symmetry.space_group_name_H-M   'P 1'
#
loop_
_entity.id
_entity.type
_entity.pdbx_description
1 polymer ?
#
loop_
_entity_poly.entity_id
_entity_poly.type
_entity_poly.pdbx_seq_one_letter_code
_entity_poly.pdbx_strand_id
1 'polypeptide(L)'
;MVAEKILRFQGRNKDLNQLAQQIDQQLQSEGYKTQQRTVPLGNVIQAQKAGILRDIILADRAFTIMISGQPNDFTVHIGIGKWVQNIAVAAVEVLLISILFLAVDVPEMLWTQHVERGIAKEITQLVEGTPLQQTTQ
;
A
#
# COMPACT_ATOMS: atom_id res chain seq x y z
N MET A 1 16.20 8.77 1.02
CA MET A 1 15.67 7.45 1.46
C MET A 1 14.22 7.41 0.99
N VAL A 2 13.87 6.53 0.04
CA VAL A 2 12.63 6.64 -0.77
C VAL A 2 11.97 5.26 -0.97
N ALA A 3 11.70 4.51 0.10
CA ALA A 3 11.12 3.17 -0.07
C ALA A 3 9.96 2.84 0.88
N GLU A 4 9.64 3.73 1.81
CA GLU A 4 8.55 3.54 2.76
C GLU A 4 7.87 4.87 3.04
N LYS A 5 6.54 4.87 2.91
CA LYS A 5 5.67 5.95 3.37
C LYS A 5 4.94 5.49 4.62
N ILE A 6 5.05 6.30 5.68
CA ILE A 6 4.36 6.07 6.94
C ILE A 6 3.31 7.16 7.12
N LEU A 7 2.06 6.75 7.30
CA LEU A 7 0.93 7.63 7.60
C LEU A 7 0.42 7.29 8.99
N ARG A 8 0.38 8.26 9.90
CA ARG A 8 -0.18 8.08 11.23
C ARG A 8 -1.50 8.80 11.36
N PHE A 9 -2.49 8.12 11.91
CA PHE A 9 -3.84 8.63 12.07
C PHE A 9 -4.26 8.53 13.53
N GLN A 10 -4.75 9.64 14.08
CA GLN A 10 -5.20 9.75 15.48
C GLN A 10 -6.62 10.31 15.56
N GLY A 11 -7.39 9.84 16.54
CA GLY A 11 -8.76 10.29 16.82
C GLY A 11 -9.77 9.97 15.72
N ARG A 12 -9.55 8.90 14.94
CA ARG A 12 -10.39 8.54 13.78
C ARG A 12 -11.43 7.46 14.07
N ASN A 13 -11.30 6.72 15.18
CA ASN A 13 -12.17 5.60 15.60
C ASN A 13 -12.59 4.66 14.46
N LYS A 14 -11.62 4.20 13.65
CA LYS A 14 -11.87 3.36 12.48
C LYS A 14 -11.79 1.89 12.84
N ASP A 15 -12.72 1.08 12.30
CA ASP A 15 -12.52 -0.36 12.24
C ASP A 15 -11.42 -0.68 11.23
N LEU A 16 -10.27 -1.15 11.72
CA LEU A 16 -9.08 -1.38 10.89
C LEU A 16 -9.26 -2.58 9.95
N ASN A 17 -10.16 -3.51 10.24
CA ASN A 17 -10.48 -4.62 9.32
C ASN A 17 -11.36 -4.13 8.18
N GLN A 18 -12.36 -3.29 8.48
CA GLN A 18 -13.18 -2.66 7.44
C GLN A 18 -12.35 -1.71 6.57
N LEU A 19 -11.45 -0.92 7.17
CA LEU A 19 -10.53 -0.07 6.42
C LEU A 19 -9.66 -0.90 5.47
N ALA A 20 -9.12 -2.02 5.95
CA ALA A 20 -8.31 -2.91 5.12
C ALA A 20 -9.12 -3.47 3.93
N GLN A 21 -10.36 -3.92 4.17
CA GLN A 21 -11.25 -4.41 3.12
C GLN A 21 -11.60 -3.32 2.09
N GLN A 22 -11.84 -2.09 2.53
CA GLN A 22 -12.13 -0.96 1.63
C GLN A 22 -10.94 -0.63 0.73
N ILE A 23 -9.74 -0.61 1.29
CA ILE A 23 -8.50 -0.39 0.53
C ILE A 23 -8.30 -1.53 -0.49
N ASP A 24 -8.50 -2.78 -0.08
CA ASP A 24 -8.37 -3.94 -0.98
C ASP A 24 -9.37 -3.87 -2.16
N GLN A 25 -10.64 -3.54 -1.87
CA GLN A 25 -11.68 -3.38 -2.90
C GLN A 25 -11.38 -2.23 -3.87
N GLN A 26 -10.91 -1.09 -3.35
CA GLN A 26 -10.52 0.05 -4.18
C GLN A 26 -9.40 -0.34 -5.16
N LEU A 27 -8.35 -1.00 -4.65
CA LEU A 27 -7.23 -1.46 -5.47
C LEU A 27 -7.67 -2.49 -6.53
N GLN A 28 -8.55 -3.42 -6.17
CA GLN A 28 -9.12 -4.34 -7.16
C GLN A 28 -9.90 -3.57 -8.26
N SER A 29 -10.66 -2.53 -7.90
CA SER A 29 -11.41 -1.71 -8.86
C SER A 29 -10.51 -0.95 -9.85
N GLU A 30 -9.29 -0.62 -9.42
CA GLU A 30 -8.26 0.04 -10.23
C GLU A 30 -7.43 -0.95 -11.09
N GLY A 31 -7.77 -2.24 -11.07
CA GLY A 31 -7.12 -3.27 -11.86
C GLY A 31 -5.86 -3.87 -11.22
N TYR A 32 -5.67 -3.68 -9.92
CA TYR A 32 -4.63 -4.41 -9.19
C TYR A 32 -5.08 -5.84 -8.88
N LYS A 33 -4.16 -6.78 -9.06
CA LYS A 33 -4.24 -8.09 -8.40
C LYS A 33 -3.85 -7.88 -6.94
N THR A 34 -4.73 -8.26 -6.01
CA THR A 34 -4.48 -8.07 -4.58
C THR A 34 -4.49 -9.37 -3.78
N GLN A 35 -3.94 -9.30 -2.57
CA GLN A 35 -4.10 -10.31 -1.53
C GLN A 35 -4.07 -9.63 -0.16
N GLN A 36 -4.97 -10.05 0.74
CA GLN A 36 -5.08 -9.51 2.08
C GLN A 36 -4.95 -10.61 3.14
N ARG A 37 -4.24 -10.32 4.23
CA ARG A 37 -4.15 -11.18 5.41
C ARG A 37 -4.12 -10.36 6.69
N THR A 38 -4.81 -10.84 7.72
CA THR A 38 -4.66 -10.35 9.09
C THR A 38 -3.56 -11.17 9.78
N VAL A 39 -2.61 -10.47 10.38
CA VAL A 39 -1.45 -11.03 11.10
C VAL A 39 -1.41 -10.42 12.51
N PRO A 40 -0.65 -10.96 13.47
CA PRO A 40 -0.64 -10.45 14.85
C PRO A 40 -0.33 -8.95 14.98
N LEU A 41 0.46 -8.40 14.05
CA LEU A 41 0.84 -6.98 14.05
C LEU A 41 -0.19 -6.06 13.36
N GLY A 42 -1.19 -6.60 12.65
CA GLY A 42 -2.18 -5.79 11.93
C GLY A 42 -2.69 -6.44 10.64
N ASN A 43 -3.32 -5.62 9.79
CA ASN A 43 -3.78 -6.05 8.47
C ASN A 43 -2.73 -5.74 7.41
N VAL A 44 -2.44 -6.71 6.55
CA VAL A 44 -1.50 -6.57 5.44
C VAL A 44 -2.23 -6.80 4.13
N ILE A 45 -2.02 -5.89 3.17
CA ILE A 45 -2.54 -5.94 1.82
C ILE A 45 -1.34 -5.88 0.88
N GLN A 46 -1.26 -6.79 -0.10
CA GLN A 46 -0.37 -6.65 -1.24
C GLN A 46 -1.15 -6.39 -2.50
N ALA A 47 -0.64 -5.50 -3.35
CA ALA A 47 -1.25 -5.15 -4.63
C ALA A 47 -0.20 -5.09 -5.73
N GLN A 48 -0.44 -5.79 -6.83
CA GLN A 48 0.40 -5.78 -8.03
C GLN A 48 -0.46 -5.40 -9.22
N LYS A 49 0.01 -4.45 -10.03
CA LYS A 49 -0.73 -3.98 -11.20
C LYS A 49 -0.74 -5.09 -12.27
N ALA A 50 -1.92 -5.43 -12.81
CA ALA A 50 -2.07 -6.52 -13.79
C ALA A 50 -2.17 -6.00 -15.25
N GLY A 51 -2.00 -6.90 -16.23
CA GLY A 51 -2.35 -6.67 -17.64
C GLY A 51 -1.36 -5.82 -18.46
N ILE A 52 -1.87 -5.09 -19.45
CA ILE A 52 -1.11 -4.25 -20.42
C ILE A 52 -0.28 -3.12 -19.78
N LEU A 53 -0.57 -2.76 -18.52
CA LEU A 53 0.21 -1.78 -17.76
C LEU A 53 1.51 -2.38 -17.19
N ARG A 54 1.71 -3.70 -17.36
CA ARG A 54 2.90 -4.45 -16.95
C ARG A 54 4.06 -4.31 -17.94
N ASP A 55 3.85 -3.73 -19.12
CA ASP A 55 4.93 -3.53 -20.12
C ASP A 55 5.87 -2.35 -19.79
N ILE A 56 5.73 -1.77 -18.59
CA ILE A 56 6.63 -0.78 -18.00
C ILE A 56 7.62 -1.51 -17.09
N ILE A 57 8.85 -0.98 -16.97
CA ILE A 57 10.04 -1.52 -16.27
C ILE A 57 9.75 -2.17 -14.87
N LEU A 58 8.63 -1.83 -14.22
CA LEU A 58 8.23 -2.25 -12.87
C LEU A 58 7.24 -3.43 -12.79
N ALA A 59 7.09 -4.23 -13.85
CA ALA A 59 6.20 -5.38 -13.98
C ALA A 59 6.07 -6.30 -12.76
N ASP A 60 7.18 -6.56 -12.07
CA ASP A 60 7.28 -7.52 -10.97
C ASP A 60 7.12 -6.89 -9.58
N ARG A 61 6.79 -5.60 -9.50
CA ARG A 61 6.66 -4.91 -8.22
C ARG A 61 5.26 -5.03 -7.64
N ALA A 62 5.22 -5.22 -6.32
CA ALA A 62 4.03 -5.21 -5.50
C ALA A 62 4.14 -4.13 -4.42
N PHE A 63 3.04 -3.41 -4.21
CA PHE A 63 2.84 -2.56 -3.05
C PHE A 63 2.47 -3.45 -1.88
N THR A 64 2.99 -3.11 -0.70
CA THR A 64 2.58 -3.73 0.55
C THR A 64 2.12 -2.64 1.50
N ILE A 65 0.86 -2.74 1.93
CA ILE A 65 0.22 -1.81 2.85
C ILE A 65 -0.02 -2.56 4.16
N MET A 66 0.51 -2.04 5.25
CA MET A 66 0.30 -2.59 6.59
C MET A 66 -0.40 -1.57 7.47
N ILE A 67 -1.56 -1.97 8.02
CA ILE A 67 -2.37 -1.17 8.93
C ILE A 67 -2.22 -1.78 10.32
N SER A 68 -1.63 -1.03 11.25
CA SER A 68 -1.30 -1.52 12.59
C SER A 68 -1.63 -0.48 13.66
N GLY A 69 -1.88 -0.94 14.89
CA GLY A 69 -2.26 -0.08 16.01
C GLY A 69 -3.70 -0.27 16.45
N GLN A 70 -4.31 0.79 16.97
CA GLN A 70 -5.65 0.79 17.55
C GLN A 70 -6.62 1.67 16.72
N PRO A 71 -7.93 1.42 16.75
CA PRO A 71 -8.93 2.21 16.02
C PRO A 71 -8.79 3.75 16.12
N ASN A 72 -8.31 4.24 17.26
CA ASN A 72 -8.08 5.67 17.54
C ASN A 72 -6.64 6.16 17.37
N ASP A 73 -5.65 5.27 17.23
CA ASP A 73 -4.25 5.62 16.95
C ASP A 73 -3.63 4.47 16.16
N PHE A 74 -3.59 4.60 14.85
CA PHE A 74 -3.07 3.58 13.95
C PHE A 74 -2.12 4.18 12.92
N THR A 75 -1.25 3.32 12.41
CA THR A 75 -0.26 3.64 11.40
C THR A 75 -0.50 2.78 10.18
N VAL A 76 -0.44 3.42 9.01
CA VAL A 76 -0.41 2.76 7.71
C VAL A 76 0.99 2.89 7.14
N HIS A 77 1.68 1.77 7.01
CA HIS A 77 2.97 1.65 6.33
C HIS A 77 2.72 1.23 4.88
N ILE A 78 3.35 1.90 3.94
CA ILE A 78 3.27 1.61 2.51
C ILE A 78 4.68 1.42 2.00
N GLY A 79 4.99 0.20 1.55
CA GLY A 79 6.28 -0.17 0.98
C GLY A 79 6.13 -0.75 -0.42
N ILE A 80 7.22 -0.70 -1.19
CA ILE A 80 7.28 -1.25 -2.55
C ILE A 80 8.33 -2.35 -2.59
N GLY A 81 7.94 -3.53 -3.04
CA GLY A 81 8.79 -4.72 -3.04
C GLY A 81 8.37 -5.73 -4.11
N LYS A 82 8.72 -7.00 -3.88
CA LYS A 82 8.27 -8.12 -4.72
C LYS A 82 6.94 -8.67 -4.20
N TRP A 83 6.16 -9.28 -5.09
CA TRP A 83 4.98 -10.05 -4.69
C TRP A 83 5.37 -11.25 -3.82
N VAL A 84 4.82 -11.37 -2.61
CA VAL A 84 5.13 -12.46 -1.68
C VAL A 84 3.99 -13.48 -1.71
N GLN A 85 4.25 -14.71 -2.15
CA GLN A 85 3.18 -15.70 -2.31
C GLN A 85 2.48 -16.10 -1.00
N ASN A 86 3.17 -16.02 0.13
CA ASN A 86 2.66 -16.43 1.45
C ASN A 86 2.94 -15.36 2.52
N ILE A 87 2.11 -14.32 2.57
CA ILE A 87 2.25 -13.22 3.54
C ILE A 87 2.18 -13.71 5.01
N ALA A 88 1.49 -14.83 5.27
CA ALA A 88 1.35 -15.39 6.62
C ALA A 88 2.68 -15.82 7.25
N VAL A 89 3.66 -16.25 6.45
CA VAL A 89 4.99 -16.65 6.93
C VAL A 89 5.91 -15.43 7.05
N ALA A 90 5.69 -14.41 6.24
CA ALA A 90 6.55 -13.23 6.13
C ALA A 90 6.17 -12.08 7.08
N ALA A 91 5.10 -12.20 7.88
CA ALA A 91 4.51 -11.08 8.63
C ALA A 91 5.47 -10.32 9.56
N VAL A 92 6.52 -10.98 10.07
CA VAL A 92 7.55 -10.35 10.91
C VAL A 92 8.64 -9.64 10.07
N GLU A 93 8.78 -9.99 8.80
CA GLU A 93 9.82 -9.47 7.89
C GLU A 93 9.27 -8.51 6.81
N VAL A 94 7.96 -8.41 6.61
CA VAL A 94 7.32 -7.64 5.52
C VAL A 94 7.78 -6.18 5.43
N LEU A 95 8.03 -5.50 6.57
CA LEU A 95 8.57 -4.13 6.55
C LEU A 95 10.04 -4.08 6.10
N LEU A 96 10.83 -5.11 6.42
CA LEU A 96 12.26 -5.20 6.07
C LEU A 96 12.47 -5.59 4.59
N ILE A 97 11.53 -6.28 3.96
CA ILE A 97 11.62 -6.72 2.56
C ILE A 97 11.57 -5.53 1.58
N SER A 98 10.91 -4.42 1.93
CA SER A 98 10.82 -3.20 1.11
C SER A 98 12.16 -2.51 0.90
N ILE A 99 13.10 -2.67 1.84
CA ILE A 99 14.37 -1.93 1.89
C ILE A 99 15.47 -2.64 1.07
N LEU A 100 15.37 -3.95 0.87
CA LEU A 100 16.49 -4.81 0.47
C LEU A 100 16.75 -4.95 -1.05
N PHE A 101 16.05 -4.23 -1.92
CA PHE A 101 16.23 -4.35 -3.38
C PHE A 101 16.63 -3.03 -4.05
N LEU A 102 17.73 -2.42 -3.60
CA LEU A 102 18.26 -1.17 -4.15
C LEU A 102 19.44 -1.38 -5.11
N ALA A 103 19.09 -1.64 -6.37
CA ALA A 103 19.82 -1.20 -7.55
C ALA A 103 18.77 -0.78 -8.59
N VAL A 104 18.32 0.48 -8.57
CA VAL A 104 17.28 1.00 -9.49
C VAL A 104 17.71 2.33 -10.08
N ASP A 105 17.55 2.46 -11.40
CA ASP A 105 17.80 3.67 -12.19
C ASP A 105 16.79 4.80 -11.86
N VAL A 106 17.19 6.05 -12.09
CA VAL A 106 16.44 7.29 -11.75
C VAL A 106 14.98 7.32 -12.25
N PRO A 107 14.63 6.86 -13.48
CA PRO A 107 13.25 6.88 -13.96
C PRO A 107 12.30 6.03 -13.11
N GLU A 108 12.81 4.93 -12.58
CA GLU A 108 12.06 3.93 -11.84
C GLU A 108 11.69 4.42 -10.43
N MET A 109 12.56 5.25 -9.86
CA MET A 109 12.32 5.95 -8.59
C MET A 109 11.18 6.99 -8.70
N LEU A 110 11.10 7.73 -9.81
CA LEU A 110 10.07 8.76 -9.99
C LEU A 110 8.66 8.14 -10.11
N TRP A 111 8.54 7.04 -10.84
CA TRP A 111 7.27 6.30 -10.92
C TRP A 111 6.87 5.70 -9.58
N THR A 112 7.83 5.08 -8.88
CA THR A 112 7.66 4.55 -7.51
C THR A 112 7.09 5.63 -6.58
N GLN A 113 7.66 6.83 -6.60
CA GLN A 113 7.15 7.96 -5.81
C GLN A 113 5.75 8.41 -6.26
N HIS A 114 5.48 8.45 -7.57
CA HIS A 114 4.17 8.86 -8.07
C HIS A 114 3.06 7.93 -7.57
N VAL A 115 3.26 6.62 -7.68
CA VAL A 115 2.25 5.63 -7.23
C VAL A 115 2.14 5.60 -5.71
N GLU A 116 3.26 5.66 -4.98
CA GLU A 116 3.25 5.76 -3.51
C GLU A 116 2.42 6.95 -3.03
N ARG A 117 2.60 8.13 -3.66
CA ARG A 117 1.82 9.34 -3.34
C ARG A 117 0.33 9.18 -3.67
N GLY A 118 0.00 8.51 -4.78
CA GLY A 118 -1.39 8.21 -5.15
C GLY A 118 -2.09 7.36 -4.10
N ILE A 119 -1.51 6.19 -3.78
CA ILE A 119 -2.03 5.26 -2.77
C ILE A 119 -2.12 5.95 -1.40
N ALA A 120 -1.08 6.69 -1.00
CA ALA A 120 -1.10 7.41 0.27
C ALA A 120 -2.23 8.45 0.35
N LYS A 121 -2.50 9.14 -0.77
CA LYS A 121 -3.59 10.11 -0.87
C LYS A 121 -4.96 9.42 -0.78
N GLU A 122 -5.16 8.33 -1.51
CA GLU A 122 -6.40 7.54 -1.48
C GLU A 122 -6.69 6.98 -0.09
N ILE A 123 -5.70 6.40 0.57
CA ILE A 123 -5.84 5.89 1.94
C ILE A 123 -6.20 7.03 2.90
N THR A 124 -5.55 8.18 2.78
CA THR A 124 -5.88 9.36 3.60
C THR A 124 -7.33 9.77 3.38
N GLN A 125 -7.80 9.79 2.13
CA GLN A 125 -9.20 10.14 1.80
C GLN A 125 -10.21 9.13 2.34
N LEU A 126 -9.93 7.83 2.27
CA LEU A 126 -10.77 6.79 2.87
C LEU A 126 -10.86 6.92 4.40
N VAL A 127 -9.74 7.26 5.04
CA VAL A 127 -9.71 7.50 6.50
C VAL A 127 -10.47 8.78 6.86
N GLU A 128 -10.30 9.86 6.10
CA GLU A 128 -10.91 11.16 6.37
C GLU A 128 -12.34 11.31 5.86
N GLY A 129 -12.83 10.39 5.02
CA GLY A 129 -14.19 10.43 4.46
C GLY A 129 -14.40 11.53 3.43
N THR A 130 -13.33 12.04 2.80
CA THR A 130 -13.42 13.14 1.82
C THR A 130 -13.46 12.58 0.38
N PRO A 131 -14.55 12.77 -0.39
CA PRO A 131 -14.60 12.34 -1.78
C PRO A 131 -13.62 13.15 -2.65
N LEU A 132 -13.10 12.51 -3.71
CA LEU A 132 -12.19 13.11 -4.69
C LEU A 132 -12.78 14.42 -5.22
N GLN A 133 -12.26 15.57 -4.78
CA GLN A 133 -12.32 16.77 -5.60
C GLN A 133 -11.50 16.47 -6.84
N GLN A 134 -12.21 16.12 -7.93
CA GLN A 134 -11.68 16.11 -9.27
C GLN A 134 -11.00 17.46 -9.48
N THR A 135 -9.67 17.47 -9.45
CA THR A 135 -8.91 18.65 -9.82
C THR A 135 -9.00 18.72 -11.34
N THR A 136 -10.06 19.34 -11.83
CA THR A 136 -10.18 19.76 -13.22
C THR A 136 -9.00 20.68 -13.50
N GLN A 137 -8.10 20.25 -14.37
CA GLN A 137 -7.27 21.14 -15.19
C GLN A 137 -7.36 20.65 -16.63
#